data_AF-A0A3D3XFD2-F1
#
_entry.id   AF-A0A3D3XFD2-F1
#
_cell.length_a   1.000
_cell.length_b   1.000
_cell.length_c   1.000
_cell.angle_alpha   90.00
_cell.angle_beta   90.00
_cell.angle_gamma   90.00
#
_symmetry.space_group_name_H-M   'P 1'
#
loop_
_entity.id
_entity.type
_entity.pdbx_description
1 polymer ?
#
loop_
_entity_poly.entity_id
_entity_poly.type
_entity_poly.pdbx_seq_one_letter_code
_entity_poly.pdbx_strand_id
1 'polypeptide(L)'
;ASSGYEVVDGEWHHVLMVKQWNGEEDPSTSALYIDGGKSAGGVSLFSDTAAGSPSQQDDDGGIRYLGLVEKGADGNPDVQFIGMLDELAIYDHALDETDALLHWMAAGGEVSGGGGGDGSAGIQSIDASSGDIVITYEGALMSSEAITGPFEPVEGASSPHTAAPNGSQRFFIAQ
;
A
#
# COMPACT_ATOMS: atom_id res chain seq x y z
N ALA A 1 15.42 0.43 -25.44
CA ALA A 1 14.82 -0.30 -24.32
C ALA A 1 14.30 0.75 -23.36
N SER A 2 12.99 0.84 -23.15
CA SER A 2 12.47 1.62 -22.02
C SER A 2 13.04 0.98 -20.76
N SER A 3 13.61 1.79 -19.85
CA SER A 3 13.98 1.34 -18.51
C SER A 3 12.70 0.88 -17.82
N GLY A 4 12.43 -0.42 -17.92
CA GLY A 4 11.29 -1.06 -17.27
C GLY A 4 11.56 -1.11 -15.78
N TYR A 5 10.50 -0.94 -14.99
CA TYR A 5 10.56 -1.19 -13.56
C TYR A 5 10.90 -2.66 -13.34
N GLU A 6 12.05 -2.93 -12.73
CA GLU A 6 12.54 -4.29 -12.47
C GLU A 6 12.16 -4.67 -11.04
N VAL A 7 11.61 -5.87 -10.86
CA VAL A 7 11.20 -6.41 -9.54
C VAL A 7 11.92 -7.71 -9.19
N VAL A 8 12.87 -8.09 -10.04
CA VAL A 8 13.70 -9.29 -9.88
C VAL A 8 15.15 -8.84 -9.71
N ASP A 9 15.33 -7.86 -8.83
CA ASP A 9 16.61 -7.24 -8.50
C ASP A 9 17.21 -7.77 -7.18
N GLY A 10 16.41 -8.53 -6.42
CA GLY A 10 16.80 -9.09 -5.12
C GLY A 10 16.52 -8.17 -3.93
N GLU A 11 15.79 -7.07 -4.14
CA GLU A 11 15.33 -6.17 -3.09
C GLU A 11 13.93 -6.56 -2.58
N TRP A 12 13.53 -5.97 -1.45
CA TRP A 12 12.16 -6.09 -0.96
C TRP A 12 11.24 -5.18 -1.77
N HIS A 13 10.10 -5.71 -2.18
CA HIS A 13 9.05 -4.93 -2.82
C HIS A 13 7.75 -5.03 -2.03
N HIS A 14 7.09 -3.89 -1.84
CA HIS A 14 5.72 -3.87 -1.35
C HIS A 14 4.77 -4.14 -2.51
N VAL A 15 3.91 -5.14 -2.39
CA VAL A 15 2.97 -5.52 -3.45
C VAL A 15 1.55 -5.51 -2.90
N LEU A 16 0.68 -4.74 -3.55
CA LEU A 16 -0.75 -4.71 -3.25
C LEU A 16 -1.55 -5.09 -4.50
N MET A 17 -2.27 -6.20 -4.42
CA MET A 17 -3.13 -6.68 -5.49
C MET A 17 -4.60 -6.54 -5.09
N VAL A 18 -5.39 -5.94 -5.96
CA VAL A 18 -6.81 -5.64 -5.72
C VAL A 18 -7.66 -6.32 -6.78
N LYS A 19 -8.76 -6.93 -6.33
CA LYS A 19 -9.88 -7.29 -7.20
C LYS A 19 -11.11 -6.53 -6.74
N GLN A 20 -11.63 -5.66 -7.59
CA GLN A 20 -12.92 -5.02 -7.41
C GLN A 20 -13.95 -5.74 -8.28
N TRP A 21 -14.92 -6.38 -7.62
CA TRP A 21 -16.03 -7.04 -8.29
C TRP A 21 -17.22 -6.09 -8.39
N ASN A 22 -17.57 -5.67 -9.60
CA ASN A 22 -18.65 -4.69 -9.84
C ASN A 22 -19.98 -5.35 -10.27
N GLY A 23 -20.09 -6.67 -10.17
CA GLY A 23 -21.32 -7.39 -10.52
C GLY A 23 -21.48 -7.66 -12.02
N GLU A 24 -22.71 -8.00 -12.43
CA GLU A 24 -23.00 -8.45 -13.80
C GLU A 24 -23.17 -7.32 -14.82
N GLU A 25 -23.41 -6.10 -14.34
CA GLU A 25 -23.73 -4.94 -15.18
C GLU A 25 -22.50 -4.08 -15.51
N ASP A 26 -21.51 -4.05 -14.60
CA ASP A 26 -20.32 -3.21 -14.70
C ASP A 26 -19.04 -4.06 -14.81
N PRO A 27 -18.03 -3.61 -15.61
CA PRO A 27 -16.75 -4.29 -15.69
C PRO A 27 -16.09 -4.41 -14.31
N SER A 28 -15.52 -5.57 -14.01
CA SER A 28 -14.72 -5.77 -12.80
C SER A 28 -13.26 -5.43 -13.05
N THR A 29 -12.65 -4.73 -12.12
CA THR A 29 -11.28 -4.22 -12.26
C THR A 29 -10.32 -5.01 -11.38
N SER A 30 -9.14 -5.31 -11.91
CA SER A 30 -8.01 -5.83 -11.15
C SER A 30 -6.90 -4.79 -11.17
N ALA A 31 -6.32 -4.48 -10.02
CA ALA A 31 -5.21 -3.54 -9.91
C ALA A 31 -4.01 -4.23 -9.25
N LEU A 32 -2.80 -3.85 -9.69
CA LEU A 32 -1.54 -4.22 -9.06
C LEU A 32 -0.74 -2.96 -8.81
N TYR A 33 -0.41 -2.72 -7.54
CA TYR A 33 0.47 -1.66 -7.09
C TYR A 33 1.76 -2.27 -6.57
N ILE A 34 2.89 -1.73 -7.02
CA ILE A 34 4.23 -2.12 -6.55
C ILE A 34 4.89 -0.86 -6.01
N ASP A 35 5.49 -0.99 -4.81
CA ASP A 35 6.22 0.06 -4.10
C ASP A 35 5.45 1.37 -4.01
N GLY A 36 4.25 1.30 -3.46
CA GLY A 36 3.36 2.45 -3.25
C GLY A 36 2.63 2.93 -4.50
N GLY A 37 2.83 2.29 -5.65
CA GLY A 37 2.20 2.67 -6.90
C GLY A 37 2.93 3.79 -7.63
N LYS A 38 2.42 4.15 -8.81
CA LYS A 38 2.99 5.15 -9.71
C LYS A 38 3.16 6.51 -9.03
N SER A 39 2.25 6.88 -8.14
CA SER A 39 2.33 8.14 -7.39
C SER A 39 3.54 8.19 -6.43
N ALA A 40 4.04 7.04 -5.98
CA ALA A 40 5.24 6.90 -5.16
C ALA A 40 6.54 6.77 -5.98
N GLY A 41 6.45 6.68 -7.31
CA GLY A 41 7.56 6.32 -8.19
C GLY A 41 7.66 4.82 -8.51
N GLY A 42 6.77 4.02 -7.93
CA GLY A 42 6.58 2.60 -8.22
C GLY A 42 5.71 2.35 -9.47
N VAL A 43 4.93 1.27 -9.44
CA VAL A 43 4.13 0.81 -10.59
C VAL A 43 2.66 0.67 -10.21
N SER A 44 1.77 1.14 -11.09
CA SER A 44 0.33 0.91 -11.03
C SER A 44 -0.13 0.30 -12.35
N LEU A 45 -0.66 -0.92 -12.31
CA LEU A 45 -1.22 -1.65 -13.46
C LEU A 45 -2.70 -1.93 -13.21
N PHE A 46 -3.50 -1.80 -14.28
CA PHE A 46 -4.94 -2.00 -14.24
C PHE A 46 -5.36 -2.95 -15.37
N SER A 47 -6.31 -3.83 -15.08
CA SER A 47 -6.93 -4.69 -16.08
C SER A 47 -8.42 -4.83 -15.80
N ASP A 48 -9.23 -4.45 -16.79
CA ASP A 48 -10.67 -4.62 -16.73
C ASP A 48 -11.07 -5.94 -17.38
N THR A 49 -11.96 -6.64 -16.69
CA THR A 49 -12.66 -7.82 -17.20
C THR A 49 -14.10 -7.42 -17.50
N ALA A 50 -14.58 -7.79 -18.69
CA ALA A 50 -15.93 -7.44 -19.13
C ALA A 50 -16.98 -7.89 -18.12
N ALA A 51 -18.05 -7.09 -18.00
CA ALA A 51 -19.23 -7.45 -17.23
C ALA A 51 -19.79 -8.80 -17.71
N GLY A 52 -20.24 -9.64 -16.78
CA GLY A 52 -20.73 -10.98 -17.09
C GLY A 52 -20.97 -11.79 -15.82
N SER A 53 -21.46 -13.02 -15.99
CA SER A 53 -21.63 -13.94 -14.86
C SER A 53 -20.34 -14.01 -14.04
N PRO A 54 -20.43 -14.11 -12.70
CA PRO A 54 -19.26 -14.31 -11.86
C PRO A 54 -18.33 -15.30 -12.53
N SER A 55 -17.07 -14.92 -12.72
CA SER A 55 -16.02 -15.92 -12.72
C SER A 55 -16.39 -16.77 -11.52
N GLN A 56 -16.80 -18.02 -11.74
CA GLN A 56 -17.12 -18.95 -10.68
C GLN A 56 -15.81 -19.29 -9.95
N GLN A 57 -15.03 -18.28 -9.54
CA GLN A 57 -14.16 -18.36 -8.38
C GLN A 57 -15.10 -18.58 -7.20
N ASP A 58 -15.53 -19.83 -7.13
CA ASP A 58 -15.67 -20.64 -5.95
C ASP A 58 -16.33 -19.92 -4.78
N ASP A 59 -17.62 -20.24 -4.56
CA ASP A 59 -18.35 -20.02 -3.30
C ASP A 59 -17.60 -20.58 -2.05
N ASP A 60 -16.43 -21.19 -2.24
CA ASP A 60 -15.51 -21.75 -1.23
C ASP A 60 -14.07 -21.15 -1.23
N GLY A 61 -13.81 -20.01 -1.88
CA GLY A 61 -12.44 -19.52 -2.12
C GLY A 61 -11.88 -18.47 -1.14
N GLY A 62 -11.69 -18.80 0.14
CA GLY A 62 -10.78 -18.01 1.00
C GLY A 62 -9.31 -18.16 0.54
N ILE A 63 -8.40 -17.29 0.98
CA ILE A 63 -6.96 -17.51 0.74
C ILE A 63 -6.54 -18.79 1.51
N ARG A 64 -6.28 -19.87 0.76
CA ARG A 64 -5.97 -21.19 1.33
C ARG A 64 -4.46 -21.45 1.46
N TYR A 65 -3.65 -20.84 0.61
CA TYR A 65 -2.20 -21.09 0.53
C TYR A 65 -1.42 -19.80 0.27
N LEU A 66 -0.19 -19.78 0.76
CA LEU A 66 0.79 -18.72 0.51
C LEU A 66 2.07 -19.35 0.00
N GLY A 67 2.67 -18.74 -1.02
CA GLY A 67 3.92 -19.20 -1.62
C GLY A 67 3.81 -20.46 -2.48
N LEU A 68 2.60 -20.97 -2.72
CA LEU A 68 2.35 -22.07 -3.66
C LEU A 68 0.91 -22.00 -4.18
N VAL A 69 0.67 -22.61 -5.32
CA VAL A 69 -0.70 -22.79 -5.84
C VAL A 69 -1.29 -24.13 -5.36
N GLU A 70 -2.56 -24.12 -4.98
CA GLU A 70 -3.33 -25.34 -4.73
C GLU A 70 -3.50 -26.10 -6.05
N LYS A 71 -2.53 -26.96 -6.40
CA LYS A 71 -2.56 -27.90 -7.53
C LYS A 71 -3.53 -27.48 -8.67
N GLY A 72 -3.24 -26.36 -9.33
CA GLY A 72 -4.17 -25.70 -10.25
C GLY A 72 -3.95 -26.04 -11.73
N ALA A 73 -5.06 -26.24 -12.45
CA ALA A 73 -5.26 -26.51 -13.89
C ALA A 73 -4.61 -27.76 -14.50
N ASP A 74 -3.31 -28.01 -14.31
CA ASP A 74 -2.58 -29.05 -15.06
C ASP A 74 -1.91 -30.11 -14.17
N GLY A 75 -2.17 -30.07 -12.86
CA GLY A 75 -1.63 -31.04 -11.90
C GLY A 75 -0.13 -30.90 -11.64
N ASN A 76 0.49 -29.79 -12.05
CA ASN A 76 1.92 -29.54 -11.87
C ASN A 76 2.23 -29.03 -10.43
N PRO A 77 2.99 -29.77 -9.62
CA PRO A 77 3.32 -29.37 -8.25
C PRO A 77 4.45 -28.31 -8.15
N ASP A 78 5.02 -27.87 -9.27
CA ASP A 78 6.27 -27.09 -9.30
C ASP A 78 6.08 -25.56 -9.30
N VAL A 79 4.86 -25.04 -9.13
CA VAL A 79 4.62 -23.58 -9.10
C VAL A 79 4.65 -23.10 -7.65
N GLN A 80 5.88 -22.92 -7.15
CA GLN A 80 6.16 -22.38 -5.81
C GLN A 80 6.85 -21.03 -5.92
N PHE A 81 6.54 -20.13 -5.00
CA PHE A 81 7.29 -18.90 -4.83
C PHE A 81 8.60 -19.21 -4.11
N ILE A 82 9.71 -18.80 -4.71
CA ILE A 82 11.04 -18.92 -4.13
C ILE A 82 11.52 -17.51 -3.78
N GLY A 83 11.38 -17.14 -2.51
CA GLY A 83 11.72 -15.82 -2.01
C GLY A 83 11.34 -15.67 -0.53
N MET A 84 11.35 -14.43 -0.06
CA MET A 84 10.90 -14.08 1.29
C MET A 84 9.55 -13.34 1.18
N LEU A 85 8.68 -13.55 2.15
CA LEU A 85 7.42 -12.85 2.32
C LEU A 85 7.38 -12.30 3.74
N ASP A 86 6.91 -11.08 3.90
CA ASP A 86 6.67 -10.45 5.20
C ASP A 86 5.43 -9.54 5.12
N GLU A 87 4.84 -9.24 6.26
CA GLU A 87 3.71 -8.29 6.43
C GLU A 87 2.49 -8.55 5.52
N LEU A 88 2.03 -9.81 5.45
CA LEU A 88 0.82 -10.15 4.71
C LEU A 88 -0.45 -9.59 5.41
N ALA A 89 -1.19 -8.77 4.67
CA ALA A 89 -2.53 -8.31 5.02
C ALA A 89 -3.55 -8.68 3.92
N ILE A 90 -4.79 -8.98 4.32
CA ILE A 90 -5.89 -9.35 3.43
C ILE A 90 -7.13 -8.55 3.83
N TYR A 91 -7.78 -7.93 2.85
CA TYR A 91 -8.95 -7.07 3.04
C TYR A 91 -10.16 -7.65 2.30
N ASP A 92 -11.35 -7.38 2.84
CA ASP A 92 -12.64 -7.78 2.27
C ASP A 92 -13.25 -6.71 1.36
N HIS A 93 -12.51 -5.62 1.12
CA HIS A 93 -12.89 -4.51 0.26
C HIS A 93 -11.75 -4.14 -0.67
N ALA A 94 -12.10 -3.48 -1.77
CA ALA A 94 -11.12 -2.97 -2.72
C ALA A 94 -10.39 -1.77 -2.12
N LEU A 95 -9.06 -1.86 -2.07
CA LEU A 95 -8.17 -0.75 -1.76
C LEU A 95 -7.81 0.02 -3.03
N ASP A 96 -7.43 1.28 -2.90
CA ASP A 96 -6.97 2.10 -4.01
C ASP A 96 -5.47 2.41 -3.96
N GLU A 97 -4.99 3.26 -4.87
CA GLU A 97 -3.57 3.64 -4.92
C GLU A 97 -3.12 4.45 -3.69
N THR A 98 -4.03 5.20 -3.08
CA THR A 98 -3.76 5.94 -1.84
C THR A 98 -3.49 4.96 -0.71
N ASP A 99 -4.29 3.91 -0.60
CA ASP A 99 -4.08 2.85 0.39
C ASP A 99 -2.75 2.12 0.15
N ALA A 100 -2.41 1.83 -1.11
CA ALA A 100 -1.13 1.21 -1.47
C ALA A 100 0.06 2.08 -1.08
N LEU A 101 -0.03 3.39 -1.27
CA LEU A 101 0.98 4.36 -0.84
C LEU A 101 1.10 4.40 0.69
N LEU A 102 -0.01 4.47 1.41
CA LEU A 102 0.00 4.47 2.88
C LEU A 102 0.61 3.19 3.46
N HIS A 103 0.27 2.02 2.90
CA HIS A 103 0.89 0.75 3.29
C HIS A 103 2.40 0.75 3.05
N TRP A 104 2.84 1.19 1.86
CA TRP A 104 4.25 1.22 1.51
C TRP A 104 5.05 2.17 2.42
N MET A 105 4.50 3.33 2.77
CA MET A 105 5.10 4.25 3.73
C MET A 105 5.17 3.64 5.14
N ALA A 106 4.13 2.93 5.57
CA ALA A 106 4.09 2.25 6.87
C ALA A 106 5.12 1.11 6.96
N ALA A 107 5.41 0.44 5.84
CA ALA A 107 6.47 -0.56 5.73
C ALA A 107 7.90 0.04 5.77
N GLY A 108 8.03 1.37 5.87
CA GLY A 108 9.31 2.08 5.98
C GLY A 108 9.79 2.74 4.70
N GLY A 109 9.09 2.63 3.56
CA GLY A 109 9.43 3.34 2.32
C GLY A 109 10.86 3.12 1.78
N GLU A 110 11.59 2.12 2.27
CA GLU A 110 12.97 1.87 1.86
C GLU A 110 13.01 1.01 0.60
N VAL A 111 13.05 1.67 -0.56
CA VAL A 111 13.84 1.14 -1.70
C VAL A 111 15.29 1.02 -1.20
N SER A 112 15.97 -0.10 -1.49
CA SER A 112 17.03 -0.58 -0.60
C SER A 112 18.11 0.44 -0.22
N GLY A 113 18.40 0.42 1.08
CA GLY A 113 19.46 1.20 1.69
C GLY A 113 19.96 0.57 2.99
N GLY A 114 20.04 -0.76 3.07
CA GLY A 114 20.84 -1.52 4.04
C GLY A 114 20.71 -1.14 5.52
N GLY A 115 19.98 -1.97 6.27
CA GLY A 115 19.74 -1.88 7.71
C GLY A 115 20.85 -1.26 8.58
N GLY A 116 20.44 -0.33 9.43
CA GLY A 116 21.22 0.20 10.54
C GLY A 116 20.49 1.37 11.16
N GLY A 117 19.79 1.14 12.27
CA GLY A 117 19.07 2.19 12.98
C GLY A 117 19.99 3.34 13.41
N ASP A 118 19.52 4.56 13.17
CA ASP A 118 19.85 5.80 13.88
C ASP A 118 18.63 6.72 13.67
N GLY A 119 18.13 7.34 14.74
CA GLY A 119 16.84 8.03 14.84
C GLY A 119 16.41 8.82 13.59
N SER A 120 15.67 8.15 12.71
CA SER A 120 15.17 8.73 11.48
C SER A 120 14.07 9.73 11.84
N ALA A 121 14.26 10.98 11.44
CA ALA A 121 13.20 11.99 11.51
C ALA A 121 11.95 11.40 10.85
N GLY A 122 10.83 11.42 11.56
CA GLY A 122 9.69 10.60 11.21
C GLY A 122 8.54 10.70 12.20
N ILE A 123 7.37 10.23 11.76
CA ILE A 123 6.19 10.13 12.61
C ILE A 123 6.37 8.92 13.53
N GLN A 124 6.42 9.15 14.84
CA GLN A 124 6.65 8.13 15.86
C GLN A 124 5.34 7.53 16.39
N SER A 125 4.26 8.31 16.48
CA SER A 125 2.94 7.80 16.90
C SER A 125 1.81 8.73 16.47
N ILE A 126 0.62 8.15 16.24
CA ILE A 126 -0.64 8.89 16.03
C ILE A 126 -1.68 8.34 17.00
N ASP A 127 -2.30 9.23 17.80
CA ASP A 127 -3.41 8.91 18.71
C ASP A 127 -4.64 9.76 18.36
N ALA A 128 -5.78 9.12 18.14
CA ALA A 128 -7.05 9.78 17.81
C ALA A 128 -8.15 9.54 18.88
N SER A 129 -7.79 8.96 20.02
CA SER A 129 -8.74 8.47 21.03
C SER A 129 -9.51 9.58 21.78
N SER A 130 -9.00 10.82 21.78
CA SER A 130 -9.61 11.97 22.46
C SER A 130 -10.53 12.83 21.58
N GLY A 131 -10.69 12.48 20.29
CA GLY A 131 -11.41 13.31 19.31
C GLY A 131 -10.53 14.35 18.60
N ASP A 132 -9.32 14.57 19.11
CA ASP A 132 -8.24 15.26 18.41
C ASP A 132 -7.21 14.24 17.89
N ILE A 133 -6.44 14.59 16.86
CA ILE A 133 -5.33 13.78 16.36
C ILE A 133 -4.03 14.29 16.99
N VAL A 134 -3.40 13.47 17.84
CA VAL A 134 -2.10 13.75 18.47
C VAL A 134 -1.01 13.01 17.71
N ILE A 135 -0.04 13.76 17.19
CA ILE A 135 1.04 13.27 16.35
C ILE A 135 2.36 13.48 17.10
N THR A 136 3.03 12.39 17.46
CA THR A 136 4.41 12.42 17.97
C THR A 136 5.36 12.20 16.81
N TYR A 137 6.36 13.05 16.67
CA TYR A 137 7.33 12.99 15.58
C TYR A 137 8.71 13.50 16.00
N GLU A 138 9.74 13.16 15.21
CA GLU A 138 11.06 13.80 15.23
C GLU A 138 11.26 14.57 13.91
N GLY A 139 11.90 15.75 13.95
CA GLY A 139 12.09 16.61 12.77
C GLY A 139 11.05 17.74 12.64
N ALA A 140 10.86 18.22 11.42
CA ALA A 140 9.87 19.22 11.04
C ALA A 140 8.59 18.55 10.55
N LEU A 141 7.45 18.89 11.17
CA LEU A 141 6.15 18.42 10.72
C LEU A 141 5.69 19.20 9.49
N MET A 142 5.32 18.49 8.45
CA MET A 142 4.74 19.04 7.23
C MET A 142 3.32 18.51 7.06
N SER A 143 2.47 19.25 6.36
CA SER A 143 1.11 18.80 6.04
C SER A 143 0.70 19.09 4.61
N SER A 144 -0.24 18.30 4.09
CA SER A 144 -0.89 18.51 2.80
C SER A 144 -2.34 18.05 2.81
N GLU A 145 -3.15 18.55 1.88
CA GLU A 145 -4.49 18.03 1.61
C GLU A 145 -4.49 16.92 0.55
N ALA A 146 -3.37 16.71 -0.14
CA ALA A 146 -3.17 15.64 -1.11
C ALA A 146 -2.04 14.72 -0.66
N ILE A 147 -2.21 13.41 -0.80
CA ILE A 147 -1.21 12.40 -0.42
C ILE A 147 0.13 12.60 -1.17
N THR A 148 0.07 13.15 -2.39
CA THR A 148 1.24 13.46 -3.23
C THR A 148 1.88 14.82 -2.94
N GLY A 149 1.33 15.59 -1.98
CA GLY A 149 1.77 16.96 -1.70
C GLY A 149 1.16 18.02 -2.65
N PRO A 150 1.64 19.27 -2.59
CA PRO A 150 2.85 19.71 -1.89
C PRO A 150 2.68 19.63 -0.36
N PHE A 151 3.74 19.22 0.33
CA PHE A 151 3.82 19.23 1.78
C PHE A 151 4.45 20.53 2.25
N GLU A 152 3.72 21.29 3.06
CA GLU A 152 4.17 22.58 3.60
C GLU A 152 4.40 22.48 5.11
N PRO A 153 5.39 23.22 5.66
CA PRO A 153 5.65 23.19 7.09
C PRO A 153 4.42 23.57 7.91
N VAL A 154 4.13 22.81 8.96
CA VAL A 154 3.09 23.19 9.93
C VAL A 154 3.67 24.28 10.82
N GLU A 155 3.24 25.52 10.61
CA GLU A 155 3.78 26.68 11.32
C GLU A 155 3.62 26.55 12.83
N GLY A 156 4.74 26.68 13.56
CA GLY A 156 4.77 26.60 15.02
C GLY A 156 4.58 25.19 15.60
N ALA A 157 4.59 24.14 14.78
CA ALA A 157 4.46 22.77 15.28
C ALA A 157 5.64 22.37 16.16
N SER A 158 5.33 21.74 17.30
CA SER A 158 6.29 21.04 18.15
C SER A 158 5.72 19.66 18.49
N SER A 159 6.59 18.69 18.72
CA SER A 159 6.21 17.32 19.03
C SER A 159 5.92 17.18 20.54
N PRO A 160 4.78 16.61 20.95
CA PRO A 160 3.66 16.16 20.10
C PRO A 160 2.81 17.32 19.58
N HIS A 161 2.36 17.23 18.33
CA HIS A 161 1.46 18.19 17.70
C HIS A 161 0.02 17.70 17.74
N THR A 162 -0.92 18.58 18.09
CA THR A 162 -2.36 18.28 18.06
C THR A 162 -2.98 18.92 16.83
N ALA A 163 -3.47 18.08 15.92
CA ALA A 163 -4.25 18.48 14.76
C ALA A 163 -5.74 18.20 15.03
N ALA A 164 -6.57 19.20 14.79
CA ALA A 164 -8.01 19.03 14.86
C ALA A 164 -8.51 18.40 13.53
N PRO A 165 -9.42 17.40 13.57
CA PRO A 165 -9.92 16.71 12.37
C PRO A 165 -10.93 17.56 11.58
N ASN A 166 -10.50 18.75 11.15
CA ASN A 166 -11.33 19.82 10.62
C ASN A 166 -11.26 19.84 9.10
N GLY A 167 -11.73 18.79 8.43
CA GLY A 167 -11.67 18.68 6.98
C GLY A 167 -12.06 17.30 6.48
N SER A 168 -12.10 17.13 5.16
CA SER A 168 -12.31 15.81 4.54
C SER A 168 -11.10 14.89 4.72
N GLN A 169 -9.88 15.44 4.63
CA GLN A 169 -8.63 14.72 4.88
C GLN A 169 -7.47 15.69 5.12
N ARG A 170 -6.41 15.22 5.76
CA ARG A 170 -5.11 15.89 5.87
C ARG A 170 -4.01 14.84 6.07
N PHE A 171 -2.91 15.00 5.35
CA PHE A 171 -1.74 14.13 5.43
C PHE A 171 -0.61 14.85 6.17
N PHE A 172 0.15 14.10 6.95
CA PHE A 172 1.29 14.60 7.70
C PHE A 172 2.52 13.75 7.43
N ILE A 173 3.67 14.41 7.25
CA ILE A 173 4.98 13.77 7.19
C ILE A 173 5.93 14.49 8.16
N ALA A 174 6.99 13.82 8.59
CA ALA A 174 8.07 14.44 9.36
C ALA A 174 9.42 14.13 8.71
N GLN A 175 10.31 15.13 8.70
CA GLN A 175 11.62 15.11 8.05
C GLN A 175 12.65 15.95 8.81
#